data_AF-A0AAV3VZF8-F1
#
_entry.id   AF-A0AAV3VZF8-F1
#
_cell.length_a   1.000
_cell.length_b   1.000
_cell.length_c   1.000
_cell.angle_alpha   90.00
_cell.angle_beta   90.00
_cell.angle_gamma   90.00
#
_symmetry.space_group_name_H-M   'P 1'
#
loop_
_entity.id
_entity.type
_entity.pdbx_description
1 polymer ?
#
loop_
_entity_poly.entity_id
_entity_poly.type
_entity_poly.pdbx_seq_one_letter_code
_entity_poly.pdbx_strand_id
1 'polypeptide(L)' 'MCKVIQTIPIFDFTMFLGEIIATYAEEDCLENGRPNALKVKPTILMDTGYFDLNNRVGSIFKSC' A
#
# COMPACT_ATOMS: atom_id res chain seq x y z
N MET A 1 -1.72 6.96 8.95
CA MET A 1 -2.71 7.15 10.03
C MET A 1 -4.00 7.60 9.40
N CYS A 2 -5.12 6.96 9.75
CA CYS A 2 -6.42 7.25 9.16
C CYS A 2 -7.44 7.60 10.25
N LYS A 3 -8.35 8.52 9.95
CA LYS A 3 -9.55 8.79 10.75
C LYS A 3 -10.73 8.06 10.12
N VAL A 4 -11.44 7.22 10.87
CA VAL A 4 -12.63 6.53 10.36
C VAL A 4 -13.71 7.56 10.04
N ILE A 5 -14.20 7.53 8.80
CA ILE A 5 -15.29 8.38 8.32
C ILE A 5 -16.59 7.60 8.11
N GLN A 6 -16.49 6.27 7.91
CA GLN A 6 -17.65 5.40 7.76
C GLN A 6 -17.32 3.96 8.16
N THR A 7 -18.30 3.28 8.75
CA THR A 7 -18.25 1.86 9.08
C THR A 7 -19.36 1.15 8.32
N ILE A 8 -19.02 0.10 7.58
CA ILE A 8 -19.95 -0.65 6.74
C ILE A 8 -19.89 -2.12 7.15
N PRO A 9 -20.96 -2.70 7.73
CA PRO A 9 -21.04 -4.13 7.93
C PRO A 9 -21.22 -4.83 6.57
N ILE A 10 -20.42 -5.85 6.28
CA ILE A 10 -20.52 -6.64 5.05
C ILE A 10 -20.43 -8.12 5.44
N PHE A 11 -21.57 -8.82 5.39
CA PHE A 11 -21.69 -10.22 5.84
C PHE A 11 -21.05 -10.47 7.21
N ASP A 12 -19.97 -11.24 7.25
CA ASP A 12 -19.21 -11.66 8.42
C ASP A 12 -17.99 -10.75 8.72
N PHE A 13 -17.80 -9.67 7.97
CA PHE A 13 -16.74 -8.69 8.19
C PHE A 13 -17.27 -7.25 8.31
N THR A 14 -16.41 -6.38 8.81
CA THR A 14 -16.68 -4.94 8.90
C THR A 14 -15.63 -4.19 8.09
N MET A 15 -16.09 -3.38 7.14
CA MET A 15 -15.24 -2.50 6.36
C MET A 15 -15.24 -1.09 6.96
N PHE A 16 -14.05 -0.55 7.21
CA PHE A 16 -13.85 0.83 7.68
C PHE A 16 -13.32 1.68 6.53
N LEU A 17 -14.04 2.75 6.18
CA LEU A 17 -13.53 3.78 5.29
C LEU A 17 -12.85 4.85 6.14
N GLY A 18 -11.59 5.16 5.82
CA GLY A 18 -10.78 6.09 6.58
C GLY A 18 -10.15 7.17 5.70
N GLU A 19 -10.23 8.41 6.15
CA GLU A 19 -9.48 9.53 5.57
C GLU A 19 -8.02 9.46 6.01
N ILE A 20 -7.07 9.55 5.09
CA ILE A 20 -5.63 9.58 5.40
C ILE A 20 -5.29 10.94 6.00
N ILE A 21 -4.95 10.98 7.28
CA ILE A 21 -4.60 12.22 7.99
C ILE A 21 -3.09 12.44 8.11
N ALA A 22 -2.30 11.38 7.99
CA ALA A 22 -0.84 11.45 7.96
C ALA A 22 -0.24 10.18 7.35
N THR A 23 0.92 10.31 6.74
CA THR A 23 1.76 9.22 6.25
C THR A 23 3.15 9.32 6.84
N TYR A 24 3.76 8.16 7.11
CA TYR A 24 5.10 8.06 7.67
C TYR A 24 5.86 7.01 6.87
N ALA A 25 7.13 7.25 6.62
CA ALA A 25 8.02 6.33 5.94
C ALA A 25 9.44 6.60 6.43
N GLU A 26 10.23 5.53 6.57
CA GLU A 26 11.66 5.65 6.79
C GLU A 26 12.32 6.28 5.56
N GLU A 27 13.31 7.14 5.77
CA GLU A 27 13.99 7.87 4.68
C GLU A 27 14.62 6.90 3.67
N ASP A 28 15.17 5.79 4.16
CA ASP A 28 15.74 4.73 3.34
C ASP A 28 14.72 4.03 2.44
N CYS A 29 13.43 4.10 2.76
CA CYS A 29 12.35 3.56 1.93
C CYS A 29 11.92 4.51 0.82
N LEU A 30 12.44 5.74 0.79
CA LEU A 30 12.05 6.78 -0.16
C LEU A 30 12.95 6.80 -1.41
N GLU A 31 12.36 7.29 -2.49
CA GLU A 31 13.03 7.73 -3.70
C GLU A 31 12.31 8.97 -4.21
N ASN A 32 13.02 10.10 -4.31
CA ASN A 32 12.46 11.41 -4.70
C ASN A 32 11.25 11.84 -3.84
N GLY A 33 11.33 11.64 -2.52
CA GLY A 33 10.27 11.99 -1.56
C GLY A 33 9.03 11.09 -1.64
N ARG A 34 9.08 9.98 -2.39
CA ARG A 34 7.98 9.02 -2.52
C ARG A 34 8.43 7.62 -2.10
N PRO A 35 7.57 6.79 -1.50
CA PRO A 35 7.91 5.42 -1.18
C PRO A 35 8.30 4.63 -2.44
N ASN A 36 9.46 3.97 -2.40
CA ASN A 36 9.85 2.99 -3.42
C ASN A 36 9.44 1.59 -2.96
N ALA A 37 8.59 0.92 -3.73
CA ALA A 37 8.03 -0.39 -3.37
C ALA A 37 9.10 -1.49 -3.16
N LEU A 38 10.21 -1.45 -3.89
CA LEU A 38 11.31 -2.41 -3.75
C LEU A 38 12.17 -2.14 -2.51
N LYS A 39 12.22 -0.89 -2.03
CA LYS A 39 12.87 -0.55 -0.76
C LYS A 39 11.99 -0.83 0.45
N VAL A 40 10.69 -0.55 0.33
CA VAL A 40 9.67 -0.87 1.34
C VAL A 40 9.55 -2.39 1.57
N LYS A 41 9.81 -3.22 0.54
CA LYS A 41 9.74 -4.69 0.59
C LYS A 41 8.46 -5.20 1.26
N PRO A 42 7.27 -4.83 0.77
CA PRO A 42 6.03 -5.29 1.35
C PRO A 42 5.88 -6.81 1.20
N THR A 43 5.26 -7.44 2.18
CA THR A 43 4.83 -8.84 2.10
C THR A 43 3.47 -8.90 1.39
N ILE A 44 3.37 -9.75 0.37
CA ILE A 44 2.14 -9.96 -0.40
C ILE A 44 1.55 -11.31 0.00
N LEU A 45 0.30 -11.32 0.46
CA LEU A 45 -0.47 -12.54 0.68
C LEU A 45 -1.06 -12.99 -0.66
N MET A 46 -0.77 -14.23 -1.09
CA MET A 46 -1.34 -14.86 -2.26
C MET A 46 -1.84 -16.25 -1.87
N ASP A 47 -3.16 -16.43 -1.90
CA ASP A 47 -3.84 -17.64 -1.40
C ASP A 47 -3.37 -17.99 0.02
N THR A 48 -2.58 -19.05 0.16
CA THR A 48 -2.08 -19.58 1.42
C THR A 48 -0.61 -19.23 1.69
N GLY A 49 0.03 -18.44 0.82
CA GLY A 49 1.46 -18.13 0.88
C GLY A 49 1.78 -16.64 1.00
N TYR A 50 3.00 -16.36 1.45
CA TYR A 50 3.58 -15.01 1.50
C TYR A 50 4.70 -14.87 0.48
N PHE A 51 4.69 -13.75 -0.24
CA PHE A 51 5.62 -13.45 -1.32
C PHE A 51 6.23 -12.06 -1.13
N ASP A 52 7.38 -11.83 -1.74
CA ASP A 52 8.00 -10.52 -1.84
C ASP A 52 7.75 -9.87 -3.21
N LEU A 53 8.15 -8.60 -3.33
CA LEU A 53 8.24 -7.93 -4.62
C LEU A 53 9.61 -8.18 -5.23
N ASN A 54 9.62 -8.80 -6.42
CA ASN A 54 10.85 -9.04 -7.16
C ASN A 54 11.37 -7.78 -7.86
N ASN A 55 10.81 -7.44 -9.02
CA ASN A 55 11.31 -6.36 -9.88
C ASN A 55 10.17 -5.50 -10.42
N ARG A 56 10.48 -4.25 -10.73
CA ARG A 56 9.57 -3.38 -11.48
C ARG A 56 9.44 -3.89 -12.92
N VAL A 57 8.20 -4.17 -13.35
CA VAL A 57 7.91 -4.73 -14.69
C VAL A 57 7.48 -3.70 -15.73
N GLY A 58 7.28 -2.43 -15.36
CA GLY A 58 6.82 -1.42 -16.30
C GLY A 58 6.65 -0.03 -15.69
N SER A 59 6.19 0.90 -16.54
CA SER A 59 5.82 2.26 -16.13
C SER A 59 4.41 2.57 -16.62
N ILE A 60 3.56 3.03 -15.71
CA ILE A 60 2.22 3.51 -16.02
C ILE A 60 2.27 4.97 -16.46
N PHE A 61 1.28 5.43 -17.24
CA PHE A 61 1.11 6.82 -17.68
C PHE A 61 2.31 7.45 -18.40
N LYS A 62 3.07 6.66 -19.17
CA LYS A 62 4.01 7.23 -20.15
C LYS A 62 3.21 7.72 -21.35
N SER A 63 3.26 9.01 -21.66
CA SER A 63 2.85 9.53 -22.97
C SER A 63 3.72 8.88 -24.06
N CYS A 64 3.10 8.53 -25.19
CA CYS A 64 3.81 8.12 -26.40
C CYS A 64 4.71 9.24 -26.92
#